data_AF-A0A1U7WRZ4-F1
#
_entry.id   AF-A0A1U7WRZ4-F1
#
_cell.length_a   1.000
_cell.length_b   1.000
_cell.length_c   1.000
_cell.angle_alpha   90.00
_cell.angle_beta   90.00
_cell.angle_gamma   90.00
#
_symmetry.space_group_name_H-M   'P 1'
#
loop_
_entity.id
_entity.type
_entity.pdbx_description
1 polymer ?
#
loop_
_entity_poly.entity_id
_entity_poly.type
_entity_poly.pdbx_seq_one_letter_code
_entity_poly.pdbx_strand_id
1 'polypeptide(L)'
;PGETKSVVLVRISGKQVIRGGNAIADGPVDDAKVMTVIGALTEGGFGHLEEPNAREGVVGEESCFSFSMSHEAYANMYGPTTGDRIRLGDTDLFAEIEKDFSVYGDECVFGGGKVLRDGMGQASGYPSAECLDTVITNAVVVDYTGVFKCDIGIKDGRIFSVCKAGNPDGMDGDTIIGVNTEVIAGEGMIVTAGAIDCHVHFICPQLAYEAISSGITTMVGGGTGPAHGTRATTCTPGPVHMQLMLQSTDELPLNFGFTGKGNSSKAEGLHEIIKAGAMGLKLHEDWGTTPAAIDMCLAVADQYDIQVNIHTDTLNESGFVEHTIAAFKGRTIHTYHSEGAGGGHAPDIIKVCGVKNVIPSSTNPTRPFTLNTVDEHLDMLMVCHHLNKDIREDVAFAESRIRAETIAAEDILHDMGAISIISSDSQAMGRIGEVISRTWQTAHKMKSFRGPLDIDGPDNDNFRIKRYVAKYTINPAIANGISQYVGSVEVGKLADLVVWKPSFFGTKPEMVIKGGVIAWSNMGDPNASIPTPEPVLMRPMFGAFSKAASTNSIAFVSKAALDAGIKHSYGLNKKVEAVSNVRNICKLDMKLNDALPDIKVDPETYTVTADGTVLTCTPATTVPLSRNYFLF
;
A
#
# COMPACT_ATOMS: atom_id res chain seq x y z
N PRO A 1 -0.21 -18.57 -47.17
CA PRO A 1 -0.16 -17.91 -48.49
C PRO A 1 -1.19 -18.55 -49.43
N GLY A 2 -2.04 -17.74 -50.10
CA GLY A 2 -3.13 -18.25 -50.96
C GLY A 2 -4.40 -18.70 -50.22
N GLU A 3 -4.51 -18.39 -48.93
CA GLU A 3 -5.70 -18.70 -48.14
C GLU A 3 -6.73 -17.56 -48.26
N THR A 4 -8.00 -17.92 -48.40
CA THR A 4 -9.12 -16.98 -48.36
C THR A 4 -9.92 -17.21 -47.08
N LYS A 5 -10.18 -16.13 -46.33
CA LYS A 5 -11.00 -16.16 -45.12
C LYS A 5 -12.05 -15.06 -45.20
N SER A 6 -13.26 -15.36 -44.75
CA SER A 6 -14.24 -14.34 -44.40
C SER A 6 -13.87 -13.77 -43.04
N VAL A 7 -13.85 -12.44 -42.92
CA VAL A 7 -13.60 -11.72 -41.68
C VAL A 7 -14.76 -10.77 -41.40
N VAL A 8 -15.08 -10.59 -40.13
CA VAL A 8 -16.04 -9.56 -39.70
C VAL A 8 -15.23 -8.33 -39.32
N LEU A 9 -15.57 -7.19 -39.90
CA LEU A 9 -14.97 -5.90 -39.60
C LEU A 9 -15.99 -5.03 -38.88
N VAL A 10 -15.51 -4.17 -37.99
CA VAL A 10 -16.31 -3.17 -37.29
C VAL A 10 -15.79 -1.79 -37.60
N ARG A 11 -16.68 -0.79 -37.54
CA ARG A 11 -16.31 0.61 -37.68
C ARG A 11 -15.51 1.04 -36.44
N ILE A 12 -14.44 1.81 -36.63
CA ILE A 12 -13.72 2.44 -35.51
C ILE A 12 -14.65 3.40 -34.75
N SER A 13 -14.47 3.52 -33.44
CA SER A 13 -15.26 4.42 -32.59
C SER A 13 -14.58 5.78 -32.42
N GLY A 14 -14.88 6.50 -31.33
CA GLY A 14 -14.27 7.78 -30.99
C GLY A 14 -14.48 8.84 -32.06
N LYS A 15 -13.42 9.61 -32.37
CA LYS A 15 -13.47 10.68 -33.39
C LYS A 15 -13.51 10.16 -34.83
N GLN A 16 -13.37 8.84 -35.03
CA GLN A 16 -13.28 8.19 -36.33
C GLN A 16 -12.24 8.84 -37.25
N VAL A 17 -10.98 8.83 -36.82
CA VAL A 17 -9.86 9.37 -37.60
C VAL A 17 -8.87 8.25 -37.89
N ILE A 18 -8.62 7.98 -39.17
CA ILE A 18 -7.64 7.00 -39.61
C ILE A 18 -6.28 7.69 -39.70
N ARG A 19 -5.24 7.05 -39.13
CA ARG A 19 -3.85 7.52 -39.21
C ARG A 19 -2.89 6.34 -39.40
N GLY A 20 -1.70 6.63 -39.91
CA GLY A 20 -0.61 5.66 -40.02
C GLY A 20 -0.82 4.61 -41.12
N GLY A 21 -0.30 3.41 -40.91
CA GLY A 21 -0.31 2.34 -41.91
C GLY A 21 0.41 2.74 -43.20
N ASN A 22 -0.27 2.63 -44.34
CA ASN A 22 0.24 3.05 -45.65
C ASN A 22 -0.24 4.46 -46.06
N ALA A 23 -0.86 5.23 -45.15
CA ALA A 23 -1.40 6.56 -45.41
C ALA A 23 -2.42 6.66 -46.57
N ILE A 24 -3.11 5.55 -46.87
CA ILE A 24 -4.06 5.47 -48.01
C ILE A 24 -5.35 6.26 -47.73
N ALA A 25 -5.79 6.27 -46.47
CA ALA A 25 -7.03 6.90 -46.04
C ALA A 25 -6.82 7.81 -44.82
N ASP A 26 -5.67 8.49 -44.73
CA ASP A 26 -5.36 9.37 -43.61
C ASP A 26 -6.40 10.51 -43.46
N GLY A 27 -6.85 10.72 -42.22
CA GLY A 27 -7.81 11.75 -41.85
C GLY A 27 -9.14 11.21 -41.33
N PRO A 28 -10.12 12.11 -41.09
CA PRO A 28 -11.45 11.73 -40.62
C PRO A 28 -12.14 10.79 -41.60
N VAL A 29 -12.83 9.77 -41.07
CA VAL A 29 -13.67 8.86 -41.85
C VAL A 29 -14.77 9.67 -42.52
N ASP A 30 -14.80 9.60 -43.85
CA ASP A 30 -15.76 10.29 -44.70
C ASP A 30 -16.17 9.35 -45.83
N ASP A 31 -17.38 8.82 -45.74
CA ASP A 31 -17.92 7.84 -46.69
C ASP A 31 -18.00 8.42 -48.12
N ALA A 32 -18.02 9.75 -48.28
CA ALA A 32 -17.98 10.39 -49.60
C ALA A 32 -16.62 10.27 -50.30
N LYS A 33 -15.54 9.95 -49.57
CA LYS A 33 -14.17 9.83 -50.11
C LYS A 33 -13.80 8.40 -50.51
N VAL A 34 -14.70 7.43 -50.39
CA VAL A 34 -14.42 6.02 -50.71
C VAL A 34 -13.84 5.85 -52.12
N MET A 35 -14.37 6.54 -53.13
CA MET A 35 -13.84 6.44 -54.50
C MET A 35 -12.43 7.01 -54.63
N THR A 36 -12.10 8.07 -53.86
CA THR A 36 -10.73 8.61 -53.80
C THR A 36 -9.78 7.61 -53.16
N VAL A 37 -10.21 6.94 -52.08
CA VAL A 37 -9.44 5.89 -51.40
C VAL A 37 -9.21 4.69 -52.31
N ILE A 38 -10.23 4.24 -53.06
CA ILE A 38 -10.10 3.16 -54.05
C ILE A 38 -9.13 3.55 -55.18
N GLY A 39 -9.17 4.81 -55.63
CA GLY A 39 -8.19 5.35 -56.57
C GLY A 39 -6.76 5.22 -56.04
N ALA A 40 -6.52 5.66 -54.80
CA ALA A 40 -5.23 5.55 -54.13
C ALA A 40 -4.77 4.09 -53.94
N LEU A 41 -5.68 3.17 -53.60
CA LEU A 41 -5.40 1.73 -53.53
C LEU A 41 -4.89 1.20 -54.88
N THR A 42 -5.56 1.57 -55.96
CA THR A 42 -5.24 1.11 -57.33
C THR A 42 -3.89 1.68 -57.79
N GLU A 43 -3.66 2.98 -57.59
CA GLU A 43 -2.39 3.63 -57.91
C GLU A 43 -1.22 3.06 -57.11
N GLY A 44 -1.46 2.70 -55.84
CA GLY A 44 -0.48 2.08 -54.96
C GLY A 44 -0.27 0.58 -55.18
N GLY A 45 -1.04 -0.07 -56.06
CA GLY A 45 -0.94 -1.51 -56.33
C GLY A 45 -1.45 -2.40 -55.19
N PHE A 46 -2.36 -1.90 -54.35
CA PHE A 46 -3.01 -2.68 -53.30
C PHE A 46 -4.11 -3.57 -53.88
N GLY A 47 -4.20 -4.81 -53.41
CA GLY A 47 -5.23 -5.74 -53.84
C GLY A 47 -6.62 -5.25 -53.45
N HIS A 48 -7.49 -5.10 -54.44
CA HIS A 48 -8.88 -4.70 -54.26
C HIS A 48 -9.78 -5.52 -55.19
N LEU A 49 -10.87 -6.06 -54.64
CA LEU A 49 -11.94 -6.70 -55.38
C LEU A 49 -13.26 -6.31 -54.70
N GLU A 50 -14.18 -5.75 -55.47
CA GLU A 50 -15.51 -5.42 -54.98
C GLU A 50 -16.30 -6.71 -54.67
N GLU A 51 -16.97 -6.75 -53.52
CA GLU A 51 -17.85 -7.86 -53.10
C GLU A 51 -19.28 -7.34 -52.93
N PRO A 52 -20.09 -7.26 -54.01
CA PRO A 52 -21.41 -6.60 -53.98
C PRO A 52 -22.44 -7.23 -53.04
N ASN A 53 -22.21 -8.48 -52.63
CA ASN A 53 -23.09 -9.26 -51.76
C ASN A 53 -22.48 -9.47 -50.36
N ALA A 54 -21.49 -8.68 -49.98
CA ALA A 54 -20.95 -8.69 -48.62
C ALA A 54 -22.10 -8.39 -47.64
N ARG A 55 -22.16 -9.17 -46.55
CA ARG A 55 -23.21 -8.99 -45.53
C ARG A 55 -22.84 -7.79 -44.66
N GLU A 56 -23.75 -6.83 -44.55
CA GLU A 56 -23.60 -5.63 -43.71
C GLU A 56 -24.64 -5.61 -42.59
N GLY A 57 -24.30 -4.97 -41.48
CA GLY A 57 -25.19 -4.81 -40.34
C GLY A 57 -24.49 -4.21 -39.12
N VAL A 58 -25.14 -4.34 -37.96
CA VAL A 58 -24.63 -3.82 -36.68
C VAL A 58 -24.39 -4.96 -35.70
N VAL A 59 -23.42 -4.77 -34.80
CA VAL A 59 -23.20 -5.65 -33.65
C VAL A 59 -24.32 -5.48 -32.62
N GLY A 60 -24.67 -6.55 -31.91
CA GLY A 60 -25.74 -6.55 -30.92
C GLY A 60 -26.08 -7.96 -30.41
N GLU A 61 -26.95 -8.07 -29.40
CA GLU A 61 -27.43 -9.37 -28.93
C GLU A 61 -28.07 -10.15 -30.08
N GLU A 62 -27.67 -11.42 -30.25
CA GLU A 62 -28.11 -12.32 -31.33
C GLU A 62 -27.73 -11.93 -32.77
N SER A 63 -26.91 -10.89 -32.97
CA SER A 63 -26.41 -10.53 -34.30
C SER A 63 -25.35 -11.53 -34.80
N CYS A 64 -25.46 -11.95 -36.06
CA CYS A 64 -24.45 -12.80 -36.71
C CYS A 64 -23.08 -12.11 -36.92
N PHE A 65 -23.01 -10.79 -36.67
CA PHE A 65 -21.77 -10.01 -36.70
C PHE A 65 -21.10 -9.92 -35.33
N SER A 66 -21.77 -10.35 -34.26
CA SER A 66 -21.23 -10.27 -32.91
C SER A 66 -20.19 -11.37 -32.66
N PHE A 67 -19.10 -10.98 -32.01
CA PHE A 67 -18.13 -11.91 -31.45
C PHE A 67 -18.38 -12.03 -29.96
N SER A 68 -18.51 -13.25 -29.45
CA SER A 68 -18.63 -13.53 -28.03
C SER A 68 -17.46 -14.39 -27.57
N MET A 69 -17.10 -14.24 -26.29
CA MET A 69 -16.01 -14.95 -25.66
C MET A 69 -16.44 -15.39 -24.27
N SER A 70 -15.95 -16.54 -23.80
CA SER A 70 -16.18 -16.97 -22.42
C SER A 70 -15.40 -16.09 -21.44
N HIS A 71 -15.90 -15.95 -20.21
CA HIS A 71 -15.19 -15.25 -19.13
C HIS A 71 -13.78 -15.82 -18.91
N GLU A 72 -13.62 -17.14 -18.97
CA GLU A 72 -12.31 -17.78 -18.83
C GLU A 72 -11.32 -17.33 -19.91
N ALA A 73 -11.75 -17.32 -21.18
CA ALA A 73 -10.89 -16.87 -22.28
C ALA A 73 -10.58 -15.37 -22.17
N TYR A 74 -11.56 -14.54 -21.76
CA TYR A 74 -11.35 -13.12 -21.50
C TYR A 74 -10.32 -12.91 -20.38
N ALA A 75 -10.51 -13.58 -19.24
CA ALA A 75 -9.64 -13.46 -18.08
C ALA A 75 -8.21 -13.90 -18.39
N ASN A 76 -8.03 -14.93 -19.23
CA ASN A 76 -6.71 -15.36 -19.69
C ASN A 76 -6.01 -14.36 -20.61
N MET A 77 -6.75 -13.51 -21.32
CA MET A 77 -6.17 -12.51 -22.24
C MET A 77 -5.95 -11.15 -21.57
N TYR A 78 -6.91 -10.70 -20.77
CA TYR A 78 -6.98 -9.32 -20.27
C TYR A 78 -7.04 -9.24 -18.74
N GLY A 79 -6.99 -10.37 -18.04
CA GLY A 79 -7.37 -10.44 -16.64
C GLY A 79 -8.89 -10.40 -16.44
N PRO A 80 -9.36 -10.76 -15.23
CA PRO A 80 -10.79 -10.87 -14.94
C PRO A 80 -11.56 -9.56 -15.11
N THR A 81 -12.87 -9.66 -15.25
CA THR A 81 -13.81 -8.54 -15.35
C THR A 81 -14.90 -8.63 -14.27
N THR A 82 -15.84 -7.67 -14.28
CA THR A 82 -16.95 -7.54 -13.32
C THR A 82 -17.62 -8.88 -13.02
N GLY A 83 -17.73 -9.22 -11.73
CA GLY A 83 -18.34 -10.45 -11.23
C GLY A 83 -17.39 -11.67 -11.15
N ASP A 84 -16.24 -11.62 -11.84
CA ASP A 84 -15.20 -12.63 -11.66
C ASP A 84 -14.54 -12.48 -10.28
N ARG A 85 -13.98 -13.59 -9.79
CA ARG A 85 -13.37 -13.68 -8.45
C ARG A 85 -11.93 -14.16 -8.52
N ILE A 86 -11.08 -13.54 -7.70
CA ILE A 86 -9.65 -13.86 -7.60
C ILE A 86 -9.33 -14.32 -6.18
N ARG A 87 -8.72 -15.50 -6.05
CA ARG A 87 -8.12 -15.92 -4.78
C ARG A 87 -6.84 -15.12 -4.53
N LEU A 88 -6.69 -14.56 -3.33
CA LEU A 88 -5.52 -13.80 -2.93
C LEU A 88 -4.42 -14.73 -2.40
N GLY A 89 -3.38 -14.99 -3.19
CA GLY A 89 -2.31 -15.93 -2.87
C GLY A 89 -2.84 -17.36 -2.66
N ASP A 90 -2.36 -18.03 -1.63
CA ASP A 90 -2.87 -19.31 -1.14
C ASP A 90 -3.82 -19.15 0.06
N THR A 91 -4.37 -17.95 0.27
CA THR A 91 -5.39 -17.71 1.29
C THR A 91 -6.77 -18.20 0.83
N ASP A 92 -7.73 -18.21 1.76
CA ASP A 92 -9.16 -18.40 1.46
C ASP A 92 -9.92 -17.09 1.22
N LEU A 93 -9.24 -15.99 0.88
CA LEU A 93 -9.86 -14.71 0.55
C LEU A 93 -10.10 -14.60 -0.95
N PHE A 94 -11.31 -14.23 -1.34
CA PHE A 94 -11.75 -14.05 -2.72
C PHE A 94 -12.17 -12.61 -2.97
N ALA A 95 -11.42 -11.92 -3.83
CA ALA A 95 -11.73 -10.58 -4.29
C ALA A 95 -12.62 -10.66 -5.54
N GLU A 96 -13.83 -10.12 -5.48
CA GLU A 96 -14.72 -9.99 -6.64
C GLU A 96 -14.52 -8.64 -7.31
N ILE A 97 -14.47 -8.63 -8.65
CA ILE A 97 -14.36 -7.38 -9.41
C ILE A 97 -15.71 -6.66 -9.36
N GLU A 98 -15.76 -5.53 -8.65
CA GLU A 98 -16.96 -4.73 -8.42
C GLU A 98 -17.35 -3.92 -9.66
N LYS A 99 -16.36 -3.56 -10.47
CA LYS A 99 -16.53 -2.75 -11.69
C LYS A 99 -15.35 -2.93 -12.64
N ASP A 100 -15.61 -2.95 -13.93
CA ASP A 100 -14.62 -2.82 -15.00
C ASP A 100 -14.87 -1.49 -15.76
N PHE A 101 -13.79 -0.74 -16.02
CA PHE A 101 -13.82 0.49 -16.81
C PHE A 101 -13.62 0.23 -18.31
N SER A 102 -13.27 -1.00 -18.69
CA SER A 102 -13.01 -1.39 -20.07
C SER A 102 -14.28 -1.29 -20.94
N VAL A 103 -14.05 -1.02 -22.23
CA VAL A 103 -15.06 -1.21 -23.28
C VAL A 103 -14.66 -2.47 -24.04
N TYR A 104 -15.49 -3.52 -23.99
CA TYR A 104 -15.09 -4.84 -24.47
C TYR A 104 -14.76 -4.86 -25.96
N GLY A 105 -13.56 -5.31 -26.30
CA GLY A 105 -12.99 -5.28 -27.65
C GLY A 105 -11.96 -4.16 -27.88
N ASP A 106 -11.91 -3.16 -26.99
CA ASP A 106 -11.00 -2.01 -27.02
C ASP A 106 -10.01 -2.02 -25.85
N GLU A 107 -9.69 -3.20 -25.31
CA GLU A 107 -8.70 -3.39 -24.25
C GLU A 107 -7.30 -2.98 -24.73
N CYS A 108 -6.57 -2.24 -23.89
CA CYS A 108 -5.23 -1.78 -24.22
C CYS A 108 -4.23 -2.92 -24.02
N VAL A 109 -3.77 -3.56 -25.10
CA VAL A 109 -2.74 -4.62 -25.04
C VAL A 109 -1.54 -4.26 -25.92
N PHE A 110 -0.34 -4.35 -25.35
CA PHE A 110 0.93 -4.10 -26.04
C PHE A 110 1.54 -5.39 -26.63
N GLY A 111 2.20 -5.27 -27.78
CA GLY A 111 2.95 -6.36 -28.40
C GLY A 111 2.84 -6.45 -29.92
N GLY A 112 3.54 -7.42 -30.52
CA GLY A 112 3.55 -7.64 -31.96
C GLY A 112 2.15 -7.91 -32.51
N GLY A 113 1.66 -7.01 -33.37
CA GLY A 113 0.31 -7.11 -33.96
C GLY A 113 -0.85 -6.83 -33.00
N LYS A 114 -0.58 -6.25 -31.82
CA LYS A 114 -1.60 -5.94 -30.80
C LYS A 114 -2.18 -4.52 -30.97
N VAL A 115 -2.87 -4.04 -29.94
CA VAL A 115 -3.69 -2.82 -29.95
C VAL A 115 -2.84 -1.55 -29.85
N LEU A 116 -1.87 -1.51 -28.93
CA LEU A 116 -1.05 -0.32 -28.69
C LEU A 116 0.05 -0.17 -29.75
N ARG A 117 -0.35 0.34 -30.92
CA ARG A 117 0.49 0.64 -32.09
C ARG A 117 0.04 1.93 -32.76
N ASP A 118 0.96 2.55 -33.50
CA ASP A 118 0.74 3.82 -34.22
C ASP A 118 -0.57 3.83 -35.02
N GLY A 119 -1.39 4.86 -34.78
CA GLY A 119 -2.69 5.09 -35.42
C GLY A 119 -3.81 4.16 -34.95
N MET A 120 -3.53 3.22 -34.03
CA MET A 120 -4.48 2.23 -33.50
C MET A 120 -4.86 2.59 -32.07
N GLY A 121 -4.47 1.80 -31.07
CA GLY A 121 -4.63 2.15 -29.66
C GLY A 121 -3.59 3.16 -29.15
N GLN A 122 -2.48 3.36 -29.88
CA GLN A 122 -1.57 4.48 -29.65
C GLN A 122 -1.97 5.63 -30.58
N ALA A 123 -2.30 6.77 -30.01
CA ALA A 123 -2.71 7.97 -30.71
C ALA A 123 -1.53 8.62 -31.46
N SER A 124 -1.80 9.09 -32.68
CA SER A 124 -0.81 9.74 -33.55
C SER A 124 -1.16 11.21 -33.75
N GLY A 125 -0.17 12.09 -33.65
CA GLY A 125 -0.37 13.54 -33.80
C GLY A 125 -0.79 14.28 -32.53
N TYR A 126 -0.71 13.64 -31.36
CA TYR A 126 -0.96 14.25 -30.05
C TYR A 126 0.35 14.64 -29.36
N PRO A 127 0.44 15.84 -28.76
CA PRO A 127 1.65 16.28 -28.08
C PRO A 127 1.83 15.57 -26.73
N SER A 128 3.08 15.38 -26.30
CA SER A 128 3.42 14.72 -25.02
C SER A 128 2.75 15.35 -23.79
N ALA A 129 2.41 16.64 -23.85
CA ALA A 129 1.69 17.33 -22.78
C ALA A 129 0.27 16.78 -22.56
N GLU A 130 -0.35 16.19 -23.58
CA GLU A 130 -1.69 15.59 -23.53
C GLU A 130 -1.66 14.08 -23.29
N CYS A 131 -0.53 13.43 -23.55
CA CYS A 131 -0.37 11.98 -23.42
C CYS A 131 0.12 11.58 -22.02
N LEU A 132 -0.12 10.33 -21.63
CA LEU A 132 0.43 9.74 -20.42
C LEU A 132 1.96 9.55 -20.56
N ASP A 133 2.68 9.58 -19.44
CA ASP A 133 4.10 9.18 -19.42
C ASP A 133 4.21 7.64 -19.42
N THR A 134 3.37 6.99 -18.60
CA THR A 134 3.25 5.54 -18.52
C THR A 134 1.79 5.15 -18.36
N VAL A 135 1.38 4.03 -18.92
CA VAL A 135 0.09 3.38 -18.64
C VAL A 135 0.30 1.99 -18.07
N ILE A 136 -0.40 1.65 -16.99
CA ILE A 136 -0.55 0.27 -16.53
C ILE A 136 -1.86 -0.26 -17.10
N THR A 137 -1.79 -1.19 -18.04
CA THR A 137 -2.97 -1.67 -18.78
C THR A 137 -3.71 -2.75 -18.02
N ASN A 138 -5.05 -2.77 -18.09
CA ASN A 138 -5.87 -3.88 -17.62
C ASN A 138 -5.58 -4.35 -16.16
N ALA A 139 -5.28 -3.42 -15.26
CA ALA A 139 -4.93 -3.73 -13.88
C ALA A 139 -6.19 -4.04 -13.05
N VAL A 140 -6.14 -5.11 -12.25
CA VAL A 140 -7.10 -5.29 -11.14
C VAL A 140 -6.59 -4.52 -9.93
N VAL A 141 -7.25 -3.43 -9.57
CA VAL A 141 -6.92 -2.65 -8.38
C VAL A 141 -7.58 -3.26 -7.15
N VAL A 142 -6.79 -3.48 -6.10
CA VAL A 142 -7.27 -3.78 -4.75
C VAL A 142 -6.86 -2.62 -3.84
N ASP A 143 -7.83 -1.79 -3.48
CA ASP A 143 -7.65 -0.60 -2.65
C ASP A 143 -8.78 -0.51 -1.61
N TYR A 144 -8.62 0.30 -0.55
CA TYR A 144 -9.69 0.47 0.43
C TYR A 144 -10.95 1.09 -0.19
N THR A 145 -10.81 1.81 -1.31
CA THR A 145 -11.92 2.42 -2.06
C THR A 145 -12.73 1.41 -2.87
N GLY A 146 -12.18 0.25 -3.22
CA GLY A 146 -12.85 -0.72 -4.09
C GLY A 146 -11.93 -1.84 -4.61
N VAL A 147 -12.57 -2.84 -5.21
CA VAL A 147 -11.90 -3.86 -6.05
C VAL A 147 -12.41 -3.72 -7.48
N PHE A 148 -11.61 -3.18 -8.38
CA PHE A 148 -12.07 -2.83 -9.74
C PHE A 148 -10.99 -3.02 -10.80
N LYS A 149 -11.40 -3.08 -12.05
CA LYS A 149 -10.54 -3.29 -13.22
C LYS A 149 -10.45 -2.02 -14.07
N CYS A 150 -9.24 -1.56 -14.37
CA CYS A 150 -9.02 -0.33 -15.13
C CYS A 150 -7.62 -0.25 -15.77
N ASP A 151 -7.41 0.76 -16.61
CA ASP A 151 -6.07 1.26 -16.93
C ASP A 151 -5.67 2.37 -15.92
N ILE A 152 -4.41 2.36 -15.48
CA ILE A 152 -3.85 3.40 -14.60
C ILE A 152 -2.91 4.26 -15.42
N GLY A 153 -3.28 5.52 -15.61
CA GLY A 153 -2.44 6.50 -16.29
C GLY A 153 -1.53 7.23 -15.31
N ILE A 154 -0.23 7.31 -15.64
CA ILE A 154 0.79 7.99 -14.85
C ILE A 154 1.30 9.20 -15.64
N LYS A 155 1.40 10.34 -14.96
CA LYS A 155 2.00 11.57 -15.50
C LYS A 155 2.73 12.34 -14.40
N ASP A 156 3.94 12.81 -14.68
CA ASP A 156 4.80 13.56 -13.74
C ASP A 156 5.00 12.83 -12.40
N GLY A 157 5.08 11.49 -12.47
CA GLY A 157 5.23 10.59 -11.32
C GLY A 157 4.00 10.45 -10.43
N ARG A 158 2.83 10.95 -10.86
CA ARG A 158 1.55 10.86 -10.15
C ARG A 158 0.54 9.98 -10.90
N ILE A 159 -0.41 9.45 -10.16
CA ILE A 159 -1.60 8.81 -10.72
C ILE A 159 -2.43 9.91 -11.36
N PHE A 160 -2.41 9.98 -12.69
CA PHE A 160 -3.13 10.98 -13.47
C PHE A 160 -4.57 10.55 -13.74
N SER A 161 -4.78 9.25 -13.96
CA SER A 161 -6.10 8.71 -14.26
C SER A 161 -6.25 7.26 -13.81
N VAL A 162 -7.48 6.88 -13.50
CA VAL A 162 -7.92 5.50 -13.20
C VAL A 162 -9.21 5.31 -14.00
N CYS A 163 -9.08 4.83 -15.24
CA CYS A 163 -10.16 4.86 -16.24
C CYS A 163 -9.83 3.90 -17.40
N LYS A 164 -10.51 4.05 -18.54
CA LYS A 164 -10.09 3.43 -19.80
C LYS A 164 -9.13 4.36 -20.55
N ALA A 165 -7.96 3.85 -20.89
CA ALA A 165 -6.98 4.55 -21.72
C ALA A 165 -7.14 4.16 -23.21
N GLY A 166 -6.36 4.80 -24.09
CA GLY A 166 -6.25 4.39 -25.49
C GLY A 166 -6.04 5.57 -26.44
N ASN A 167 -6.67 5.48 -27.60
CA ASN A 167 -6.61 6.51 -28.64
C ASN A 167 -8.02 7.07 -28.91
N PRO A 168 -8.29 8.35 -28.62
CA PRO A 168 -9.59 8.95 -28.87
C PRO A 168 -9.95 9.04 -30.36
N ASP A 169 -9.00 8.84 -31.28
CA ASP A 169 -9.27 8.84 -32.72
C ASP A 169 -10.05 7.59 -33.19
N GLY A 170 -9.93 6.46 -32.47
CA GLY A 170 -10.56 5.19 -32.86
C GLY A 170 -11.25 4.42 -31.74
N MET A 171 -11.16 4.89 -30.49
CA MET A 171 -11.70 4.25 -29.28
C MET A 171 -12.46 5.26 -28.43
N ASP A 172 -13.40 4.77 -27.62
CA ASP A 172 -14.10 5.58 -26.62
C ASP A 172 -13.34 5.56 -25.29
N GLY A 173 -12.23 6.32 -25.19
CA GLY A 173 -11.37 6.38 -24.00
C GLY A 173 -11.13 7.78 -23.45
N ASP A 174 -10.84 7.86 -22.15
CA ASP A 174 -10.74 9.12 -21.40
C ASP A 174 -9.32 9.70 -21.39
N THR A 175 -8.29 8.86 -21.57
CA THR A 175 -6.88 9.28 -21.54
C THR A 175 -6.06 8.71 -22.68
N ILE A 176 -5.04 9.49 -23.09
CA ILE A 176 -4.34 9.31 -24.35
C ILE A 176 -3.01 8.57 -24.15
N ILE A 177 -2.85 7.46 -24.85
CA ILE A 177 -1.57 6.77 -25.04
C ILE A 177 -0.96 7.32 -26.33
N GLY A 178 0.19 7.98 -26.24
CA GLY A 178 0.87 8.57 -27.38
C GLY A 178 2.23 7.92 -27.67
N VAL A 179 2.96 8.49 -28.63
CA VAL A 179 4.31 8.00 -29.01
C VAL A 179 5.35 8.09 -27.88
N ASN A 180 5.09 8.91 -26.85
CA ASN A 180 5.96 9.10 -25.69
C ASN A 180 5.46 8.37 -24.42
N THR A 181 4.48 7.48 -24.55
CA THR A 181 3.89 6.74 -23.42
C THR A 181 4.52 5.36 -23.29
N GLU A 182 5.09 5.05 -22.13
CA GLU A 182 5.54 3.69 -21.77
C GLU A 182 4.37 2.80 -21.33
N VAL A 183 4.52 1.48 -21.44
CA VAL A 183 3.49 0.50 -21.07
C VAL A 183 4.01 -0.47 -20.01
N ILE A 184 3.22 -0.66 -18.95
CA ILE A 184 3.35 -1.77 -18.00
C ILE A 184 2.12 -2.66 -18.17
N ALA A 185 2.33 -3.92 -18.54
CA ALA A 185 1.24 -4.89 -18.70
C ALA A 185 0.68 -5.31 -17.32
N GLY A 186 -0.57 -4.93 -17.03
CA GLY A 186 -1.29 -5.29 -15.81
C GLY A 186 -2.35 -6.37 -16.01
N GLU A 187 -2.59 -6.84 -17.24
CA GLU A 187 -3.48 -7.95 -17.51
C GLU A 187 -3.11 -9.21 -16.71
N GLY A 188 -4.07 -9.75 -15.97
CA GLY A 188 -3.87 -10.90 -15.07
C GLY A 188 -3.13 -10.57 -13.77
N MET A 189 -2.83 -9.30 -13.51
CA MET A 189 -2.11 -8.82 -12.33
C MET A 189 -3.05 -8.04 -11.39
N ILE A 190 -2.70 -8.05 -10.10
CA ILE A 190 -3.29 -7.17 -9.10
C ILE A 190 -2.36 -5.97 -8.87
N VAL A 191 -2.91 -4.77 -8.78
CA VAL A 191 -2.20 -3.55 -8.39
C VAL A 191 -2.74 -3.03 -7.07
N THR A 192 -1.84 -2.72 -6.14
CA THR A 192 -2.17 -2.06 -4.88
C THR A 192 -1.38 -0.76 -4.76
N ALA A 193 -1.77 0.11 -3.84
CA ALA A 193 -0.87 1.13 -3.35
C ALA A 193 0.36 0.48 -2.70
N GLY A 194 1.50 1.17 -2.75
CA GLY A 194 2.66 0.80 -1.95
C GLY A 194 2.34 0.90 -0.45
N ALA A 195 2.78 -0.10 0.31
CA ALA A 195 2.52 -0.14 1.75
C ALA A 195 3.28 0.97 2.50
N ILE A 196 2.71 1.37 3.63
CA ILE A 196 3.24 2.38 4.54
C ILE A 196 3.42 1.71 5.89
N ASP A 197 4.69 1.53 6.27
CA ASP A 197 5.01 1.09 7.62
C ASP A 197 5.32 2.29 8.49
N CYS A 198 4.51 2.49 9.53
CA CYS A 198 4.63 3.62 10.43
C CYS A 198 5.08 3.24 11.84
N HIS A 199 5.73 2.09 12.02
CA HIS A 199 6.47 1.78 13.25
C HIS A 199 7.87 1.23 12.92
N VAL A 200 8.70 2.05 12.29
CA VAL A 200 10.03 1.65 11.82
C VAL A 200 11.13 2.11 12.77
N HIS A 201 11.92 1.15 13.28
CA HIS A 201 13.18 1.44 13.94
C HIS A 201 14.30 1.45 12.90
N PHE A 202 14.91 2.62 12.66
CA PHE A 202 16.00 2.76 11.70
C PHE A 202 17.35 2.25 12.27
N ILE A 203 17.39 0.95 12.58
CA ILE A 203 18.52 0.25 13.20
C ILE A 203 19.65 0.00 12.20
N CYS A 204 19.31 -0.34 10.95
CA CYS A 204 20.28 -0.56 9.88
C CYS A 204 19.68 -0.11 8.54
N PRO A 205 20.48 0.15 7.49
CA PRO A 205 19.94 0.50 6.18
C PRO A 205 19.33 -0.70 5.43
N GLN A 206 19.74 -1.93 5.75
CA GLN A 206 19.30 -3.14 5.04
C GLN A 206 17.79 -3.37 5.13
N LEU A 207 17.16 -2.97 6.23
CA LEU A 207 15.71 -3.06 6.39
C LEU A 207 14.95 -2.23 5.35
N ALA A 208 15.55 -1.18 4.77
CA ALA A 208 14.90 -0.43 3.69
C ALA A 208 14.82 -1.26 2.39
N TYR A 209 15.79 -2.16 2.17
CA TYR A 209 15.79 -3.07 1.03
C TYR A 209 14.75 -4.17 1.22
N GLU A 210 14.64 -4.72 2.42
CA GLU A 210 13.59 -5.69 2.77
C GLU A 210 12.18 -5.07 2.76
N ALA A 211 12.06 -3.79 3.16
CA ALA A 211 10.82 -3.05 3.06
C ALA A 211 10.36 -2.96 1.59
N ILE A 212 11.21 -2.39 0.72
CA ILE A 212 10.82 -2.19 -0.68
C ILE A 212 10.68 -3.48 -1.47
N SER A 213 11.50 -4.51 -1.17
CA SER A 213 11.35 -5.82 -1.84
C SER A 213 10.03 -6.50 -1.50
N SER A 214 9.46 -6.24 -0.33
CA SER A 214 8.15 -6.74 0.09
C SER A 214 6.96 -5.92 -0.41
N GLY A 215 7.16 -4.71 -0.94
CA GLY A 215 6.09 -3.81 -1.40
C GLY A 215 5.84 -2.58 -0.52
N ILE A 216 6.68 -2.30 0.49
CA ILE A 216 6.62 -1.06 1.29
C ILE A 216 7.32 0.07 0.53
N THR A 217 6.66 1.21 0.39
CA THR A 217 7.21 2.40 -0.30
C THR A 217 7.35 3.62 0.60
N THR A 218 6.83 3.56 1.82
CA THR A 218 6.93 4.63 2.82
C THR A 218 7.29 4.06 4.18
N MET A 219 8.28 4.67 4.83
CA MET A 219 8.77 4.28 6.16
C MET A 219 8.67 5.45 7.12
N VAL A 220 7.92 5.29 8.20
CA VAL A 220 7.77 6.29 9.27
C VAL A 220 8.20 5.68 10.61
N GLY A 221 9.06 6.39 11.33
CA GLY A 221 9.57 5.97 12.63
C GLY A 221 10.82 6.75 12.99
N GLY A 222 11.75 6.17 13.76
CA GLY A 222 12.92 6.92 14.24
C GLY A 222 14.13 6.05 14.51
N GLY A 223 15.32 6.65 14.49
CA GLY A 223 16.55 5.94 14.75
C GLY A 223 17.80 6.62 14.20
N THR A 224 18.96 6.13 14.63
CA THR A 224 20.28 6.65 14.23
C THR A 224 21.26 5.52 13.94
N GLY A 225 20.78 4.36 13.46
CA GLY A 225 21.56 3.13 13.38
C GLY A 225 21.46 2.26 14.65
N PRO A 226 22.38 1.31 14.89
CA PRO A 226 22.19 0.25 15.88
C PRO A 226 22.52 0.68 17.33
N ALA A 227 22.32 1.96 17.66
CA ALA A 227 22.46 2.46 19.02
C ALA A 227 21.36 1.86 19.92
N HIS A 228 21.65 1.65 21.20
CA HIS A 228 20.68 1.09 22.17
C HIS A 228 19.35 1.86 22.19
N GLY A 229 19.40 3.20 22.13
CA GLY A 229 18.20 4.02 22.05
C GLY A 229 17.33 3.73 20.83
N THR A 230 17.93 3.43 19.67
CA THR A 230 17.20 3.09 18.44
C THR A 230 16.76 1.63 18.41
N ARG A 231 17.57 0.72 18.96
CA ARG A 231 17.20 -0.70 19.13
C ARG A 231 15.97 -0.87 20.02
N ALA A 232 15.73 0.07 20.93
CA ALA A 232 14.58 0.08 21.81
C ALA A 232 13.46 1.02 21.36
N THR A 233 13.76 2.17 20.74
CA THR A 233 12.77 3.23 20.53
C THR A 233 12.86 3.86 19.13
N THR A 234 11.70 4.18 18.54
CA THR A 234 11.56 4.95 17.30
C THR A 234 11.85 6.44 17.49
N CYS A 235 13.08 6.76 17.92
CA CYS A 235 13.52 8.11 18.21
C CYS A 235 14.79 8.47 17.42
N THR A 236 14.73 9.55 16.65
CA THR A 236 15.90 10.28 16.12
C THR A 236 16.10 11.51 17.02
N PRO A 237 16.97 11.47 18.03
CA PRO A 237 16.82 12.31 19.23
C PRO A 237 17.41 13.72 19.12
N GLY A 238 18.41 13.94 18.25
CA GLY A 238 19.14 15.22 18.19
C GLY A 238 19.05 15.85 16.80
N PRO A 239 19.06 17.20 16.68
CA PRO A 239 19.02 17.89 15.39
C PRO A 239 20.09 17.44 14.39
N VAL A 240 21.32 17.19 14.88
CA VAL A 240 22.42 16.65 14.04
C VAL A 240 22.08 15.27 13.50
N HIS A 241 21.50 14.40 14.33
CA HIS A 241 21.09 13.08 13.89
C HIS A 241 19.93 13.14 12.88
N MET A 242 18.99 14.07 13.08
CA MET A 242 17.89 14.30 12.14
C MET A 242 18.41 14.69 10.76
N GLN A 243 19.32 15.67 10.71
CA GLN A 243 19.99 16.08 9.48
C GLN A 243 20.70 14.88 8.81
N LEU A 244 21.50 14.12 9.56
CA LEU A 244 22.25 12.99 9.03
C LEU A 244 21.34 11.88 8.50
N MET A 245 20.23 11.58 9.18
CA MET A 245 19.28 10.56 8.72
C MET A 245 18.56 10.99 7.44
N LEU A 246 18.13 12.26 7.35
CA LEU A 246 17.55 12.82 6.12
C LEU A 246 18.54 12.79 4.95
N GLN A 247 19.82 13.11 5.19
CA GLN A 247 20.88 13.04 4.18
C GLN A 247 21.18 11.59 3.77
N SER A 248 21.23 10.67 4.74
CA SER A 248 21.55 9.26 4.52
C SER A 248 20.52 8.55 3.65
N THR A 249 19.24 8.91 3.79
CA THR A 249 18.14 8.29 3.02
C THR A 249 17.72 9.08 1.78
N ASP A 250 18.43 10.16 1.43
CA ASP A 250 18.08 11.05 0.33
C ASP A 250 18.06 10.32 -1.02
N GLU A 251 18.95 9.34 -1.21
CA GLU A 251 19.05 8.52 -2.44
C GLU A 251 18.35 7.16 -2.35
N LEU A 252 17.59 6.88 -1.29
CA LEU A 252 16.78 5.66 -1.22
C LEU A 252 15.39 5.88 -1.87
N PRO A 253 14.90 4.95 -2.71
CA PRO A 253 13.63 5.09 -3.44
C PRO A 253 12.40 4.79 -2.57
N LEU A 254 12.35 5.37 -1.38
CA LEU A 254 11.22 5.31 -0.47
C LEU A 254 10.91 6.71 0.06
N ASN A 255 9.67 6.91 0.48
CA ASN A 255 9.31 8.07 1.27
C ASN A 255 9.71 7.82 2.74
N PHE A 256 10.19 8.87 3.42
CA PHE A 256 10.66 8.77 4.80
C PHE A 256 10.01 9.81 5.68
N GLY A 257 9.60 9.41 6.89
CA GLY A 257 9.24 10.31 7.98
C GLY A 257 10.01 9.93 9.24
N PHE A 258 10.70 10.90 9.86
CA PHE A 258 11.47 10.66 11.08
C PHE A 258 10.78 11.26 12.31
N THR A 259 10.72 10.49 13.40
CA THR A 259 10.14 10.90 14.67
C THR A 259 11.22 11.26 15.68
N GLY A 260 11.04 12.38 16.37
CA GLY A 260 11.88 12.80 17.49
C GLY A 260 11.51 12.07 18.78
N LYS A 261 12.33 12.26 19.83
CA LYS A 261 11.99 11.80 21.19
C LYS A 261 10.99 12.77 21.82
N GLY A 262 9.82 12.28 22.21
CA GLY A 262 8.75 13.06 22.85
C GLY A 262 8.80 13.07 24.38
N ASN A 263 9.60 12.20 25.00
CA ASN A 263 9.70 12.09 26.46
C ASN A 263 10.44 13.29 27.07
N SER A 264 9.70 14.35 27.39
CA SER A 264 10.17 15.49 28.17
C SER A 264 9.00 16.16 28.87
N SER A 265 9.14 16.50 30.14
CA SER A 265 8.14 17.30 30.88
C SER A 265 8.25 18.81 30.60
N LYS A 266 9.13 19.20 29.66
CA LYS A 266 9.40 20.59 29.24
C LYS A 266 9.55 20.69 27.71
N ALA A 267 9.17 21.82 27.13
CA ALA A 267 8.95 21.94 25.68
C ALA A 267 10.21 22.25 24.86
N GLU A 268 11.25 22.82 25.49
CA GLU A 268 12.37 23.48 24.82
C GLU A 268 13.08 22.57 23.81
N GLY A 269 13.49 21.36 24.24
CA GLY A 269 14.13 20.38 23.34
C GLY A 269 13.19 19.78 22.30
N LEU A 270 11.87 19.73 22.57
CA LEU A 270 10.89 19.21 21.61
C LEU A 270 10.75 20.15 20.41
N HIS A 271 10.77 21.46 20.63
CA HIS A 271 10.73 22.44 19.54
C HIS A 271 11.95 22.33 18.61
N GLU A 272 13.13 22.07 19.16
CA GLU A 272 14.37 21.96 18.39
C GLU A 272 14.34 20.77 17.42
N ILE A 273 13.93 19.59 17.90
CA ILE A 273 13.92 18.39 17.05
C ILE A 273 12.84 18.46 15.96
N ILE A 274 11.71 19.10 16.24
CA ILE A 274 10.64 19.34 15.25
C ILE A 274 11.13 20.27 14.15
N LYS A 275 11.76 21.40 14.51
CA LYS A 275 12.34 22.35 13.55
C LYS A 275 13.50 21.75 12.74
N ALA A 276 14.20 20.77 13.31
CA ALA A 276 15.27 20.06 12.62
C ALA A 276 14.78 19.06 11.57
N GLY A 277 13.48 18.74 11.53
CA GLY A 277 12.93 17.83 10.52
C GLY A 277 11.99 16.74 11.03
N ALA A 278 11.82 16.58 12.35
CA ALA A 278 10.89 15.57 12.85
C ALA A 278 9.46 15.86 12.36
N MET A 279 8.78 14.85 11.81
CA MET A 279 7.37 14.92 11.41
C MET A 279 6.40 14.41 12.48
N GLY A 280 6.93 13.88 13.58
CA GLY A 280 6.19 13.36 14.71
C GLY A 280 7.12 13.15 15.91
N LEU A 281 6.55 12.74 17.04
CA LEU A 281 7.30 12.42 18.25
C LEU A 281 6.90 11.04 18.79
N LYS A 282 7.87 10.29 19.32
CA LYS A 282 7.63 9.04 20.05
C LYS A 282 7.76 9.26 21.55
N LEU A 283 6.72 8.92 22.30
CA LEU A 283 6.77 8.68 23.74
C LEU A 283 7.06 7.19 23.98
N HIS A 284 8.10 6.88 24.75
CA HIS A 284 8.50 5.52 25.07
C HIS A 284 8.85 5.32 26.54
N GLU A 285 8.47 4.16 27.12
CA GLU A 285 8.66 3.91 28.56
C GLU A 285 10.14 3.86 28.96
N ASP A 286 11.01 3.33 28.11
CA ASP A 286 12.48 3.37 28.26
C ASP A 286 13.07 4.79 28.42
N TRP A 287 12.32 5.82 28.01
CA TRP A 287 12.66 7.24 28.24
C TRP A 287 11.73 7.92 29.27
N GLY A 288 10.79 7.19 29.86
CA GLY A 288 9.80 7.64 30.84
C GLY A 288 8.51 8.16 30.20
N THR A 289 7.51 7.31 30.01
CA THR A 289 6.17 7.69 29.49
C THR A 289 5.23 8.10 30.62
N THR A 290 5.62 9.12 31.37
CA THR A 290 4.85 9.60 32.53
C THR A 290 3.73 10.57 32.08
N PRO A 291 2.67 10.76 32.88
CA PRO A 291 1.61 11.75 32.58
C PRO A 291 2.14 13.16 32.27
N ALA A 292 3.21 13.60 32.94
CA ALA A 292 3.81 14.91 32.70
C ALA A 292 4.50 15.01 31.32
N ALA A 293 5.18 13.94 30.88
CA ALA A 293 5.76 13.88 29.54
C ALA A 293 4.69 13.76 28.45
N ILE A 294 3.65 12.94 28.68
CA ILE A 294 2.50 12.80 27.78
C ILE A 294 1.83 14.16 27.55
N ASP A 295 1.50 14.87 28.63
CA ASP A 295 0.78 16.14 28.55
C ASP A 295 1.57 17.20 27.78
N MET A 296 2.87 17.31 28.08
CA MET A 296 3.77 18.25 27.43
C MET A 296 3.98 17.92 25.94
N CYS A 297 4.24 16.66 25.62
CA CYS A 297 4.45 16.22 24.24
C CYS A 297 3.22 16.51 23.37
N LEU A 298 2.01 16.18 23.86
CA LEU A 298 0.77 16.47 23.16
C LEU A 298 0.49 17.97 23.04
N ALA A 299 0.83 18.77 24.06
CA ALA A 299 0.71 20.24 23.97
C ALA A 299 1.63 20.84 22.91
N VAL A 300 2.84 20.28 22.72
CA VAL A 300 3.73 20.67 21.62
C VAL A 300 3.19 20.17 20.28
N ALA A 301 2.65 18.95 20.22
CA ALA A 301 2.08 18.41 18.99
C ALA A 301 0.92 19.26 18.45
N ASP A 302 0.06 19.77 19.34
CA ASP A 302 -1.02 20.69 18.98
C ASP A 302 -0.51 22.01 18.37
N GLN A 303 0.69 22.47 18.76
CA GLN A 303 1.30 23.69 18.21
C GLN A 303 1.90 23.49 16.81
N TYR A 304 2.42 22.30 16.52
CA TYR A 304 3.18 22.01 15.30
C TYR A 304 2.41 21.17 14.27
N ASP A 305 1.19 20.74 14.60
CA ASP A 305 0.35 19.85 13.77
C ASP A 305 1.10 18.57 13.34
N ILE A 306 1.68 17.89 14.34
CA ILE A 306 2.40 16.64 14.17
C ILE A 306 1.75 15.53 14.99
N GLN A 307 1.97 14.27 14.59
CA GLN A 307 1.43 13.14 15.33
C GLN A 307 2.33 12.79 16.53
N VAL A 308 1.71 12.31 17.60
CA VAL A 308 2.41 11.69 18.74
C VAL A 308 2.12 10.21 18.75
N ASN A 309 3.20 9.43 18.71
CA ASN A 309 3.18 7.99 18.79
C ASN A 309 3.57 7.58 20.21
N ILE A 310 2.90 6.59 20.81
CA ILE A 310 3.13 6.23 22.21
C ILE A 310 3.30 4.73 22.41
N HIS A 311 4.32 4.41 23.21
CA HIS A 311 4.51 3.17 23.95
C HIS A 311 4.38 3.53 25.43
N THR A 312 3.34 3.01 26.09
CA THR A 312 2.94 3.44 27.43
C THR A 312 3.74 2.76 28.53
N ASP A 313 3.53 3.17 29.78
CA ASP A 313 4.23 2.65 30.97
C ASP A 313 3.78 1.22 31.32
N THR A 314 4.52 0.21 30.88
CA THR A 314 4.19 -1.20 31.12
C THR A 314 4.16 -1.52 32.61
N LEU A 315 5.07 -0.90 33.36
CA LEU A 315 5.28 -1.12 34.79
C LEU A 315 4.17 -0.51 35.65
N ASN A 316 3.32 0.34 35.06
CA ASN A 316 2.36 1.16 35.78
C ASN A 316 3.03 2.03 36.87
N GLU A 317 4.29 2.44 36.65
CA GLU A 317 5.10 3.18 37.63
C GLU A 317 4.44 4.50 38.01
N SER A 318 3.99 5.24 37.01
CA SER A 318 3.37 6.57 37.18
C SER A 318 1.83 6.53 37.22
N GLY A 319 1.24 5.34 37.14
CA GLY A 319 -0.21 5.09 37.11
C GLY A 319 -0.60 4.01 36.11
N PHE A 320 -1.85 3.55 36.21
CA PHE A 320 -2.46 2.58 35.28
C PHE A 320 -2.96 3.22 33.98
N VAL A 321 -3.45 2.41 33.04
CA VAL A 321 -3.89 2.84 31.70
C VAL A 321 -4.89 4.00 31.73
N GLU A 322 -5.81 4.04 32.68
CA GLU A 322 -6.79 5.13 32.82
C GLU A 322 -6.14 6.48 33.14
N HIS A 323 -4.98 6.49 33.82
CA HIS A 323 -4.22 7.70 34.14
C HIS A 323 -3.50 8.21 32.90
N THR A 324 -2.94 7.32 32.08
CA THR A 324 -2.38 7.64 30.77
C THR A 324 -3.45 8.17 29.81
N ILE A 325 -4.62 7.52 29.75
CA ILE A 325 -5.77 8.01 28.97
C ILE A 325 -6.21 9.40 29.44
N ALA A 326 -6.27 9.63 30.76
CA ALA A 326 -6.58 10.94 31.32
C ALA A 326 -5.55 12.00 30.92
N ALA A 327 -4.25 11.64 30.88
CA ALA A 327 -3.17 12.54 30.45
C ALA A 327 -3.27 12.93 28.96
N PHE A 328 -3.92 12.12 28.13
CA PHE A 328 -4.22 12.51 26.74
C PHE A 328 -5.13 13.74 26.67
N LYS A 329 -6.03 13.92 27.65
CA LYS A 329 -7.01 15.03 27.70
C LYS A 329 -7.84 15.14 26.42
N GLY A 330 -8.18 14.00 25.82
CA GLY A 330 -8.96 13.92 24.58
C GLY A 330 -8.21 14.33 23.31
N ARG A 331 -6.92 14.64 23.37
CA ARG A 331 -6.10 14.99 22.19
C ARG A 331 -5.73 13.75 21.38
N THR A 332 -5.59 13.93 20.06
CA THR A 332 -5.22 12.84 19.16
C THR A 332 -3.86 12.24 19.52
N ILE A 333 -3.81 10.91 19.60
CA ILE A 333 -2.57 10.16 19.83
C ILE A 333 -2.62 8.81 19.11
N HIS A 334 -1.49 8.35 18.59
CA HIS A 334 -1.33 7.04 17.97
C HIS A 334 -0.70 6.07 18.98
N THR A 335 -1.48 5.10 19.46
CA THR A 335 -0.96 4.03 20.31
C THR A 335 -0.34 2.93 19.45
N TYR A 336 0.97 2.74 19.60
CA TYR A 336 1.66 1.60 19.00
C TYR A 336 1.32 0.30 19.72
N HIS A 337 1.51 -0.84 19.03
CA HIS A 337 1.31 -2.22 19.53
C HIS A 337 0.27 -2.32 20.64
N SER A 338 -0.96 -1.88 20.31
CA SER A 338 -2.01 -1.56 21.27
C SER A 338 -2.49 -2.77 22.07
N GLU A 339 -2.20 -3.99 21.60
CA GLU A 339 -2.43 -5.23 22.35
C GLU A 339 -1.53 -5.35 23.59
N GLY A 340 -0.28 -4.87 23.50
CA GLY A 340 0.63 -4.73 24.64
C GLY A 340 1.81 -5.68 24.72
N ALA A 341 1.91 -6.73 23.89
CA ALA A 341 3.10 -7.60 23.87
C ALA A 341 4.36 -6.80 23.47
N GLY A 342 4.24 -5.94 22.46
CA GLY A 342 5.26 -4.96 22.07
C GLY A 342 5.52 -3.88 23.13
N GLY A 343 4.64 -3.75 24.12
CA GLY A 343 4.80 -2.92 25.32
C GLY A 343 3.64 -1.96 25.56
N GLY A 344 3.41 -1.68 26.85
CA GLY A 344 2.31 -0.86 27.34
C GLY A 344 1.71 -1.42 28.63
N HIS A 345 0.85 -0.63 29.28
CA HIS A 345 0.28 -0.93 30.60
C HIS A 345 -0.15 -2.40 30.72
N ALA A 346 0.49 -3.13 31.63
CA ALA A 346 0.16 -4.53 31.85
C ALA A 346 -1.00 -4.65 32.86
N PRO A 347 -2.04 -5.47 32.58
CA PRO A 347 -2.27 -6.26 31.37
C PRO A 347 -3.19 -5.58 30.32
N ASP A 348 -3.62 -4.34 30.55
CA ASP A 348 -4.88 -3.82 30.00
C ASP A 348 -4.75 -2.63 29.04
N ILE A 349 -3.55 -2.37 28.49
CA ILE A 349 -3.33 -1.34 27.47
C ILE A 349 -4.30 -1.44 26.28
N ILE A 350 -4.74 -2.64 25.91
CA ILE A 350 -5.69 -2.89 24.80
C ILE A 350 -7.02 -2.13 24.94
N LYS A 351 -7.37 -1.67 26.15
CA LYS A 351 -8.50 -0.76 26.39
C LYS A 351 -8.48 0.49 25.52
N VAL A 352 -7.31 0.97 25.10
CA VAL A 352 -7.17 2.16 24.25
C VAL A 352 -7.86 2.01 22.88
N CYS A 353 -8.13 0.79 22.42
CA CYS A 353 -8.83 0.56 21.15
C CYS A 353 -10.30 1.03 21.19
N GLY A 354 -10.88 1.20 22.39
CA GLY A 354 -12.21 1.78 22.62
C GLY A 354 -12.22 3.29 22.85
N VAL A 355 -11.06 3.96 22.82
CA VAL A 355 -10.93 5.39 23.13
C VAL A 355 -11.00 6.23 21.85
N LYS A 356 -11.95 7.17 21.78
CA LYS A 356 -12.25 7.92 20.55
C LYS A 356 -11.06 8.67 19.96
N ASN A 357 -10.27 9.37 20.77
CA ASN A 357 -9.13 10.18 20.31
C ASN A 357 -7.86 9.35 20.06
N VAL A 358 -7.92 8.02 20.22
CA VAL A 358 -6.80 7.12 19.97
C VAL A 358 -6.88 6.57 18.55
N ILE A 359 -5.72 6.52 17.89
CA ILE A 359 -5.50 5.78 16.66
C ILE A 359 -4.69 4.53 17.01
N PRO A 360 -5.32 3.35 17.14
CA PRO A 360 -4.62 2.15 17.56
C PRO A 360 -3.95 1.43 16.38
N SER A 361 -2.67 1.07 16.54
CA SER A 361 -1.99 0.12 15.67
C SER A 361 -1.50 -1.12 16.40
N SER A 362 -1.29 -2.18 15.63
CA SER A 362 -0.55 -3.38 16.04
C SER A 362 0.80 -3.47 15.36
N THR A 363 1.70 -4.22 15.96
CA THR A 363 2.94 -4.67 15.34
C THR A 363 2.80 -6.12 14.90
N ASN A 364 3.67 -6.59 14.01
CA ASN A 364 3.36 -7.77 13.23
C ASN A 364 3.71 -9.15 13.84
N PRO A 365 4.56 -9.32 14.86
CA PRO A 365 4.89 -10.69 15.30
C PRO A 365 3.75 -11.41 16.00
N THR A 366 2.84 -10.70 16.67
CA THR A 366 1.64 -11.31 17.28
C THR A 366 0.60 -11.73 16.24
N ARG A 367 0.82 -11.43 14.95
CA ARG A 367 -0.21 -11.49 13.91
C ARG A 367 -0.08 -12.75 13.04
N PRO A 368 -1.15 -13.53 12.88
CA PRO A 368 -2.21 -13.73 13.86
C PRO A 368 -1.72 -14.52 15.07
N PHE A 369 -2.61 -14.77 16.04
CA PHE A 369 -2.34 -15.71 17.12
C PHE A 369 -2.16 -17.14 16.58
N THR A 370 -0.96 -17.71 16.74
CA THR A 370 -0.58 -19.08 16.32
C THR A 370 -0.02 -19.88 17.49
N LEU A 371 0.18 -21.19 17.28
CA LEU A 371 0.71 -22.09 18.33
C LEU A 371 2.03 -21.64 18.94
N ASN A 372 2.94 -21.08 18.14
CA ASN A 372 4.28 -20.70 18.62
C ASN A 372 4.34 -19.24 19.10
N THR A 373 3.25 -18.47 18.97
CA THR A 373 3.29 -17.02 19.20
C THR A 373 3.73 -16.69 20.62
N VAL A 374 3.16 -17.36 21.64
CA VAL A 374 3.47 -17.06 23.06
C VAL A 374 4.92 -17.39 23.39
N ASP A 375 5.36 -18.61 23.07
CA ASP A 375 6.72 -19.08 23.37
C ASP A 375 7.79 -18.21 22.66
N GLU A 376 7.56 -17.86 21.39
CA GLU A 376 8.46 -16.99 20.62
C GLU A 376 8.58 -15.60 21.27
N HIS A 377 7.47 -15.02 21.71
CA HIS A 377 7.45 -13.66 22.24
C HIS A 377 8.05 -13.56 23.63
N LEU A 378 7.90 -14.61 24.46
CA LEU A 378 8.50 -14.63 25.79
C LEU A 378 10.03 -14.53 25.67
N ASP A 379 10.64 -15.40 24.88
CA ASP A 379 12.09 -15.37 24.64
C ASP A 379 12.55 -14.07 23.97
N MET A 380 11.81 -13.58 22.97
CA MET A 380 12.11 -12.33 22.28
C MET A 380 12.11 -11.14 23.24
N LEU A 381 11.10 -11.04 24.11
CA LEU A 381 10.98 -9.98 25.09
C LEU A 381 12.15 -10.01 26.08
N MET A 382 12.50 -11.20 26.58
CA MET A 382 13.61 -11.36 27.51
C MET A 382 14.94 -10.92 26.90
N VAL A 383 15.18 -11.22 25.62
CA VAL A 383 16.38 -10.76 24.90
C VAL A 383 16.35 -9.24 24.68
N CYS A 384 15.23 -8.69 24.21
CA CYS A 384 15.10 -7.26 23.91
C CYS A 384 15.33 -6.38 25.15
N HIS A 385 14.82 -6.81 26.31
CA HIS A 385 14.92 -6.06 27.56
C HIS A 385 16.07 -6.51 28.48
N HIS A 386 16.97 -7.38 28.00
CA HIS A 386 18.12 -7.90 28.78
C HIS A 386 17.72 -8.52 30.12
N LEU A 387 16.57 -9.22 30.13
CA LEU A 387 16.03 -9.90 31.30
C LEU A 387 16.74 -11.24 31.52
N ASN A 388 16.76 -11.70 32.77
CA ASN A 388 17.37 -12.96 33.17
C ASN A 388 16.31 -13.98 33.63
N LYS A 389 16.26 -15.13 32.94
CA LYS A 389 15.36 -16.25 33.27
C LYS A 389 15.56 -16.86 34.65
N ASP A 390 16.71 -16.62 35.26
CA ASP A 390 17.02 -17.08 36.61
C ASP A 390 16.55 -16.08 37.69
N ILE A 391 16.00 -14.92 37.30
CA ILE A 391 15.42 -13.90 38.19
C ILE A 391 13.90 -13.99 38.12
N ARG A 392 13.26 -14.23 39.27
CA ARG A 392 11.82 -14.43 39.37
C ARG A 392 11.04 -13.18 38.93
N GLU A 393 11.52 -12.00 39.29
CA GLU A 393 10.89 -10.72 38.98
C GLU A 393 10.91 -10.44 37.47
N ASP A 394 11.98 -10.82 36.79
CA ASP A 394 12.14 -10.68 35.33
C ASP A 394 11.18 -11.60 34.57
N VAL A 395 11.05 -12.85 35.03
CA VAL A 395 10.07 -13.81 34.47
C VAL A 395 8.64 -13.32 34.72
N ALA A 396 8.34 -12.84 35.94
CA ALA A 396 7.02 -12.31 36.26
C ALA A 396 6.66 -11.08 35.41
N PHE A 397 7.62 -10.19 35.15
CA PHE A 397 7.43 -9.08 34.22
C PHE A 397 7.15 -9.57 32.80
N ALA A 398 7.91 -10.55 32.31
CA ALA A 398 7.73 -11.09 30.96
C ALA A 398 6.36 -11.79 30.81
N GLU A 399 5.96 -12.61 31.77
CA GLU A 399 4.65 -13.28 31.82
C GLU A 399 3.49 -12.29 31.94
N SER A 400 3.68 -11.16 32.62
CA SER A 400 2.65 -10.10 32.67
C SER A 400 2.44 -9.41 31.34
N ARG A 401 3.46 -9.41 30.45
CA ARG A 401 3.45 -8.70 29.17
C ARG A 401 3.04 -9.56 27.99
N ILE A 402 3.42 -10.84 27.96
CA ILE A 402 3.09 -11.78 26.90
C ILE A 402 1.87 -12.62 27.31
N ARG A 403 0.69 -12.27 26.78
CA ARG A 403 -0.59 -12.84 27.22
C ARG A 403 -1.35 -13.42 26.03
N ALA A 404 -1.71 -14.70 26.10
CA ALA A 404 -2.44 -15.36 25.03
C ALA A 404 -3.83 -14.73 24.82
N GLU A 405 -4.46 -14.29 25.91
CA GLU A 405 -5.81 -13.72 25.94
C GLU A 405 -5.90 -12.42 25.16
N THR A 406 -4.97 -11.48 25.39
CA THR A 406 -4.96 -10.19 24.68
C THR A 406 -4.50 -10.34 23.23
N ILE A 407 -3.56 -11.25 22.94
CA ILE A 407 -3.16 -11.59 21.56
C ILE A 407 -4.32 -12.22 20.78
N ALA A 408 -5.12 -13.09 21.41
CA ALA A 408 -6.32 -13.66 20.81
C ALA A 408 -7.42 -12.61 20.59
N ALA A 409 -7.57 -11.65 21.51
CA ALA A 409 -8.50 -10.53 21.36
C ALA A 409 -8.07 -9.58 20.24
N GLU A 410 -6.77 -9.34 20.06
CA GLU A 410 -6.21 -8.51 19.00
C GLU A 410 -6.60 -8.98 17.60
N ASP A 411 -6.60 -10.30 17.35
CA ASP A 411 -7.11 -10.88 16.10
C ASP A 411 -8.54 -10.41 15.80
N ILE A 412 -9.43 -10.49 16.78
CA ILE A 412 -10.85 -10.17 16.64
C ILE A 412 -11.05 -8.66 16.53
N LEU A 413 -10.30 -7.87 17.30
CA LEU A 413 -10.35 -6.40 17.24
C LEU A 413 -9.87 -5.88 15.87
N HIS A 414 -8.89 -6.53 15.23
CA HIS A 414 -8.55 -6.23 13.84
C HIS A 414 -9.71 -6.50 12.90
N ASP A 415 -10.35 -7.65 13.04
CA ASP A 415 -11.45 -8.08 12.15
C ASP A 415 -12.71 -7.23 12.32
N MET A 416 -12.96 -6.74 13.54
CA MET A 416 -14.04 -5.80 13.86
C MET A 416 -13.75 -4.37 13.36
N GLY A 417 -12.50 -4.04 13.04
CA GLY A 417 -12.08 -2.67 12.74
C GLY A 417 -11.86 -1.79 13.98
N ALA A 418 -11.64 -2.40 15.14
CA ALA A 418 -11.28 -1.69 16.38
C ALA A 418 -9.77 -1.43 16.49
N ILE A 419 -8.93 -2.13 15.72
CA ILE A 419 -7.53 -1.74 15.47
C ILE A 419 -7.39 -1.30 14.03
N SER A 420 -6.76 -0.15 13.81
CA SER A 420 -6.84 0.57 12.53
C SER A 420 -5.62 0.43 11.65
N ILE A 421 -4.48 0.04 12.21
CA ILE A 421 -3.18 0.00 11.52
C ILE A 421 -2.42 -1.28 11.87
N ILE A 422 -1.70 -1.83 10.90
CA ILE A 422 -0.67 -2.86 11.11
C ILE A 422 0.68 -2.29 10.66
N SER A 423 1.70 -2.48 11.50
CA SER A 423 3.05 -1.95 11.32
C SER A 423 4.09 -3.03 11.67
N SER A 424 5.38 -2.80 11.40
CA SER A 424 6.40 -3.82 11.69
C SER A 424 6.81 -3.86 13.15
N ASP A 425 7.45 -2.79 13.65
CA ASP A 425 8.42 -2.77 14.77
C ASP A 425 9.82 -3.29 14.40
N SER A 426 10.30 -2.87 13.23
CA SER A 426 11.42 -3.49 12.52
C SER A 426 12.68 -3.75 13.37
N GLN A 427 13.02 -5.03 13.61
CA GLN A 427 14.15 -5.48 14.43
C GLN A 427 14.09 -5.09 15.93
N ALA A 428 12.95 -4.60 16.41
CA ALA A 428 12.72 -4.20 17.79
C ALA A 428 11.41 -4.82 18.33
N MET A 429 11.26 -6.14 18.16
CA MET A 429 9.99 -6.89 18.31
C MET A 429 9.08 -6.86 17.07
N GLY A 430 9.69 -6.85 15.88
CA GLY A 430 8.96 -6.75 14.61
C GLY A 430 9.78 -7.08 13.37
N ARG A 431 9.08 -7.34 12.27
CA ARG A 431 9.67 -7.82 11.01
C ARG A 431 9.31 -6.92 9.84
N ILE A 432 10.28 -6.17 9.30
CA ILE A 432 10.00 -5.14 8.26
C ILE A 432 9.30 -5.71 7.02
N GLY A 433 9.72 -6.88 6.53
CA GLY A 433 9.20 -7.50 5.31
C GLY A 433 7.88 -8.25 5.46
N GLU A 434 7.26 -8.22 6.65
CA GLU A 434 6.06 -9.03 6.94
C GLU A 434 4.81 -8.20 7.25
N VAL A 435 4.84 -6.86 7.08
CA VAL A 435 3.65 -6.01 7.35
C VAL A 435 2.45 -6.44 6.49
N ILE A 436 2.67 -6.65 5.19
CA ILE A 436 1.64 -7.03 4.24
C ILE A 436 1.18 -8.48 4.48
N SER A 437 2.11 -9.43 4.57
CA SER A 437 1.77 -10.85 4.73
C SER A 437 1.00 -11.12 6.03
N ARG A 438 1.42 -10.51 7.13
CA ARG A 438 0.78 -10.66 8.45
C ARG A 438 -0.62 -10.06 8.51
N THR A 439 -0.85 -8.99 7.74
CA THR A 439 -2.19 -8.43 7.53
C THR A 439 -3.11 -9.48 6.90
N TRP A 440 -2.67 -10.10 5.80
CA TRP A 440 -3.48 -11.07 5.05
C TRP A 440 -3.63 -12.42 5.76
N GLN A 441 -2.61 -12.88 6.48
CA GLN A 441 -2.69 -14.06 7.35
C GLN A 441 -3.73 -13.86 8.47
N THR A 442 -3.80 -12.65 9.04
CA THR A 442 -4.83 -12.32 10.05
C THR A 442 -6.22 -12.33 9.44
N ALA A 443 -6.42 -11.68 8.28
CA ALA A 443 -7.70 -11.68 7.59
C ALA A 443 -8.16 -13.09 7.22
N HIS A 444 -7.24 -13.93 6.72
CA HIS A 444 -7.51 -15.34 6.43
C HIS A 444 -7.92 -16.11 7.68
N LYS A 445 -7.14 -16.03 8.77
CA LYS A 445 -7.48 -16.73 10.02
C LYS A 445 -8.87 -16.32 10.51
N MET A 446 -9.18 -15.03 10.47
CA MET A 446 -10.46 -14.52 10.93
C MET A 446 -11.62 -14.93 10.04
N LYS A 447 -11.42 -15.06 8.73
CA LYS A 447 -12.41 -15.72 7.87
C LYS A 447 -12.63 -17.17 8.28
N SER A 448 -11.58 -17.96 8.46
CA SER A 448 -11.70 -19.37 8.83
C SER A 448 -12.34 -19.58 10.21
N PHE A 449 -12.10 -18.66 11.15
CA PHE A 449 -12.63 -18.73 12.51
C PHE A 449 -14.04 -18.15 12.66
N ARG A 450 -14.32 -16.99 12.06
CA ARG A 450 -15.58 -16.22 12.24
C ARG A 450 -16.53 -16.29 11.06
N GLY A 451 -16.09 -16.82 9.92
CA GLY A 451 -16.85 -16.76 8.66
C GLY A 451 -16.73 -15.40 7.95
N PRO A 452 -17.56 -15.16 6.91
CA PRO A 452 -17.68 -13.86 6.26
C PRO A 452 -18.08 -12.76 7.25
N LEU A 453 -17.75 -11.49 6.97
CA LEU A 453 -18.34 -10.38 7.73
C LEU A 453 -19.78 -10.17 7.23
N ASP A 454 -20.73 -9.77 8.09
CA ASP A 454 -22.16 -9.64 7.74
C ASP A 454 -22.47 -8.72 6.53
N ILE A 455 -21.49 -7.91 6.11
CA ILE A 455 -21.57 -6.98 4.97
C ILE A 455 -21.03 -7.63 3.68
N ASP A 456 -20.24 -8.68 3.78
CA ASP A 456 -19.79 -9.48 2.64
C ASP A 456 -20.97 -10.34 2.14
N GLY A 457 -21.23 -10.32 0.83
CA GLY A 457 -22.14 -11.28 0.21
C GLY A 457 -21.64 -12.72 0.44
N PRO A 458 -22.46 -13.76 0.25
CA PRO A 458 -22.05 -15.15 0.52
C PRO A 458 -20.88 -15.65 -0.34
N ASP A 459 -20.46 -14.86 -1.33
CA ASP A 459 -19.68 -15.27 -2.48
C ASP A 459 -18.31 -14.58 -2.61
N ASN A 460 -18.00 -13.54 -1.81
CA ASN A 460 -16.72 -12.82 -1.84
C ASN A 460 -16.33 -12.28 -0.44
N ASP A 461 -15.13 -11.71 -0.33
CA ASP A 461 -14.59 -11.15 0.93
C ASP A 461 -14.24 -9.65 0.79
N ASN A 462 -14.86 -8.93 -0.14
CA ASN A 462 -14.42 -7.59 -0.53
C ASN A 462 -14.39 -6.60 0.64
N PHE A 463 -15.37 -6.60 1.54
CA PHE A 463 -15.37 -5.69 2.68
C PHE A 463 -14.23 -6.02 3.65
N ARG A 464 -14.00 -7.30 3.96
CA ARG A 464 -12.82 -7.72 4.74
C ARG A 464 -11.52 -7.32 4.03
N ILE A 465 -11.40 -7.56 2.73
CA ILE A 465 -10.21 -7.20 1.94
C ILE A 465 -9.94 -5.69 2.03
N LYS A 466 -10.95 -4.87 1.77
CA LYS A 466 -10.88 -3.39 1.84
C LYS A 466 -10.53 -2.91 3.25
N ARG A 467 -11.13 -3.50 4.29
CA ARG A 467 -10.81 -3.21 5.69
C ARG A 467 -9.34 -3.48 6.02
N TYR A 468 -8.79 -4.59 5.54
CA TYR A 468 -7.43 -5.00 5.89
C TYR A 468 -6.36 -4.31 5.05
N VAL A 469 -6.57 -4.08 3.74
CA VAL A 469 -5.61 -3.29 2.94
C VAL A 469 -5.45 -1.87 3.50
N ALA A 470 -6.54 -1.26 4.00
CA ALA A 470 -6.51 0.06 4.64
C ALA A 470 -5.53 0.16 5.83
N LYS A 471 -5.28 -0.96 6.53
CA LYS A 471 -4.44 -1.01 7.74
C LYS A 471 -2.97 -0.74 7.47
N TYR A 472 -2.48 -0.98 6.25
CA TYR A 472 -1.10 -0.71 5.87
C TYR A 472 -0.97 0.28 4.70
N THR A 473 -2.07 0.85 4.21
CA THR A 473 -2.05 1.85 3.14
C THR A 473 -2.57 3.20 3.64
N ILE A 474 -3.89 3.41 3.64
CA ILE A 474 -4.48 4.73 3.87
C ILE A 474 -4.48 5.14 5.34
N ASN A 475 -4.70 4.22 6.28
CA ASN A 475 -4.77 4.56 7.70
C ASN A 475 -3.43 5.03 8.27
N PRO A 476 -2.28 4.38 7.97
CA PRO A 476 -0.98 4.94 8.30
C PRO A 476 -0.76 6.33 7.71
N ALA A 477 -1.23 6.58 6.48
CA ALA A 477 -1.10 7.87 5.82
C ALA A 477 -1.92 8.97 6.52
N ILE A 478 -3.17 8.68 6.90
CA ILE A 478 -4.03 9.61 7.64
C ILE A 478 -3.45 9.90 9.01
N ALA A 479 -3.07 8.86 9.76
CA ALA A 479 -2.52 9.00 11.11
C ALA A 479 -1.27 9.88 11.17
N ASN A 480 -0.48 9.91 10.09
CA ASN A 480 0.77 10.67 9.98
C ASN A 480 0.66 11.94 9.13
N GLY A 481 -0.54 12.30 8.64
CA GLY A 481 -0.76 13.58 7.94
C GLY A 481 -0.19 13.65 6.53
N ILE A 482 -0.14 12.52 5.82
CA ILE A 482 0.45 12.36 4.49
C ILE A 482 -0.50 11.73 3.45
N SER A 483 -1.79 11.57 3.79
CA SER A 483 -2.80 10.88 2.97
C SER A 483 -3.13 11.55 1.65
N GLN A 484 -2.82 12.84 1.48
CA GLN A 484 -2.94 13.56 0.21
C GLN A 484 -1.83 13.22 -0.79
N TYR A 485 -0.72 12.64 -0.32
CA TYR A 485 0.43 12.29 -1.16
C TYR A 485 0.43 10.81 -1.54
N VAL A 486 0.08 9.93 -0.60
CA VAL A 486 0.26 8.46 -0.72
C VAL A 486 -0.87 7.71 0.01
N GLY A 487 -0.80 6.38 -0.02
CA GLY A 487 -1.64 5.51 0.81
C GLY A 487 -2.87 4.92 0.11
N SER A 488 -3.06 5.18 -1.19
CA SER A 488 -4.12 4.56 -2.00
C SER A 488 -3.93 4.79 -3.49
N VAL A 489 -4.64 4.00 -4.31
CA VAL A 489 -4.67 4.12 -5.77
C VAL A 489 -5.73 5.16 -6.17
N GLU A 490 -5.45 6.44 -5.92
CA GLU A 490 -6.36 7.55 -6.21
C GLU A 490 -5.67 8.63 -7.04
N VAL A 491 -6.43 9.26 -7.95
CA VAL A 491 -5.93 10.34 -8.83
C VAL A 491 -5.34 11.50 -8.03
N GLY A 492 -4.22 12.03 -8.50
CA GLY A 492 -3.47 13.12 -7.89
C GLY A 492 -2.40 12.67 -6.89
N LYS A 493 -2.49 11.45 -6.34
CA LYS A 493 -1.47 10.90 -5.45
C LYS A 493 -0.22 10.48 -6.22
N LEU A 494 0.88 10.30 -5.50
CA LEU A 494 2.12 9.79 -6.06
C LEU A 494 1.88 8.37 -6.60
N ALA A 495 2.44 8.05 -7.77
CA ALA A 495 2.33 6.72 -8.36
C ALA A 495 3.29 5.73 -7.66
N ASP A 496 3.03 5.50 -6.39
CA ASP A 496 3.65 4.49 -5.54
C ASP A 496 2.76 3.24 -5.56
N LEU A 497 3.06 2.33 -6.47
CA LEU A 497 2.20 1.20 -6.83
C LEU A 497 2.99 -0.10 -6.76
N VAL A 498 2.30 -1.20 -6.43
CA VAL A 498 2.91 -2.53 -6.36
C VAL A 498 2.09 -3.48 -7.23
N VAL A 499 2.79 -4.22 -8.10
CA VAL A 499 2.20 -5.18 -9.03
C VAL A 499 2.42 -6.59 -8.50
N TRP A 500 1.35 -7.38 -8.45
CA TRP A 500 1.32 -8.71 -7.86
C TRP A 500 0.76 -9.72 -8.86
N LYS A 501 1.40 -10.88 -8.98
CA LYS A 501 0.68 -12.06 -9.48
C LYS A 501 -0.36 -12.45 -8.43
N PRO A 502 -1.62 -12.77 -8.81
CA PRO A 502 -2.62 -13.25 -7.87
C PRO A 502 -2.13 -14.38 -6.96
N SER A 503 -1.36 -15.33 -7.51
CA SER A 503 -0.81 -16.48 -6.78
C SER A 503 0.28 -16.13 -5.75
N PHE A 504 0.90 -14.95 -5.83
CA PHE A 504 1.91 -14.46 -4.89
C PHE A 504 1.44 -13.23 -4.11
N PHE A 505 0.18 -12.83 -4.27
CA PHE A 505 -0.38 -11.66 -3.60
C PHE A 505 -0.18 -11.75 -2.08
N GLY A 506 0.34 -10.68 -1.50
CA GLY A 506 0.59 -10.59 -0.06
C GLY A 506 1.88 -11.25 0.42
N THR A 507 2.72 -11.81 -0.48
CA THR A 507 4.06 -12.34 -0.13
C THR A 507 5.17 -11.64 -0.90
N LYS A 508 5.29 -11.92 -2.20
CA LYS A 508 6.41 -11.52 -3.05
C LYS A 508 5.84 -10.80 -4.28
N PRO A 509 5.90 -9.46 -4.34
CA PRO A 509 5.41 -8.74 -5.51
C PRO A 509 6.29 -9.00 -6.74
N GLU A 510 5.75 -8.74 -7.92
CA GLU A 510 6.55 -8.75 -9.15
C GLU A 510 7.37 -7.48 -9.31
N MET A 511 6.78 -6.34 -8.96
CA MET A 511 7.34 -5.04 -9.25
C MET A 511 6.85 -3.99 -8.25
N VAL A 512 7.75 -3.09 -7.86
CA VAL A 512 7.43 -1.91 -7.06
C VAL A 512 7.79 -0.65 -7.85
N ILE A 513 6.77 0.16 -8.09
CA ILE A 513 6.82 1.42 -8.81
C ILE A 513 6.84 2.53 -7.77
N LYS A 514 7.81 3.44 -7.87
CA LYS A 514 7.99 4.59 -6.99
C LYS A 514 7.94 5.87 -7.81
N GLY A 515 6.99 6.75 -7.53
CA GLY A 515 6.79 7.99 -8.28
C GLY A 515 6.72 7.76 -9.79
N GLY A 516 6.04 6.69 -10.22
CA GLY A 516 5.86 6.35 -11.63
C GLY A 516 7.01 5.60 -12.31
N VAL A 517 8.11 5.33 -11.60
CA VAL A 517 9.28 4.62 -12.15
C VAL A 517 9.52 3.32 -11.38
N ILE A 518 9.89 2.26 -12.08
CA ILE A 518 10.21 0.96 -11.47
C ILE A 518 11.44 1.10 -10.56
N ALA A 519 11.26 0.89 -9.26
CA ALA A 519 12.31 0.96 -8.25
C ALA A 519 12.87 -0.42 -7.90
N TRP A 520 12.02 -1.45 -7.86
CA TRP A 520 12.42 -2.83 -7.61
C TRP A 520 11.57 -3.79 -8.43
N SER A 521 12.15 -4.91 -8.89
CA SER A 521 11.45 -5.91 -9.70
C SER A 521 12.09 -7.29 -9.60
N ASN A 522 11.28 -8.33 -9.78
CA ASN A 522 11.77 -9.69 -10.01
C ASN A 522 12.54 -9.73 -11.33
N MET A 523 13.82 -10.12 -11.25
CA MET A 523 14.71 -10.21 -12.40
C MET A 523 15.61 -11.44 -12.29
N GLY A 524 15.69 -12.17 -13.40
CA GLY A 524 16.52 -13.35 -13.61
C GLY A 524 18.01 -13.05 -13.72
N ASP A 525 18.72 -13.94 -14.40
CA ASP A 525 20.13 -13.76 -14.77
C ASP A 525 20.30 -12.52 -15.69
N PRO A 526 21.05 -11.48 -15.27
CA PRO A 526 21.30 -10.30 -16.10
C PRO A 526 22.02 -10.57 -17.43
N ASN A 527 22.66 -11.74 -17.59
CA ASN A 527 23.31 -12.14 -18.83
C ASN A 527 22.43 -13.01 -19.75
N ALA A 528 21.22 -13.36 -19.33
CA ALA A 528 20.32 -14.17 -20.12
C ALA A 528 19.75 -13.43 -21.35
N SER A 529 19.21 -14.18 -22.31
CA SER A 529 18.59 -13.61 -23.53
C SER A 529 17.24 -12.93 -23.29
N ILE A 530 16.61 -13.20 -22.14
CA ILE A 530 15.31 -12.68 -21.69
C ILE A 530 15.35 -12.53 -20.15
N PRO A 531 14.45 -11.77 -19.52
CA PRO A 531 14.59 -11.40 -18.09
C PRO A 531 14.13 -12.46 -17.07
N THR A 532 13.52 -13.56 -17.52
CA THR A 532 12.90 -14.60 -16.68
C THR A 532 13.74 -15.85 -16.32
N PRO A 533 14.88 -16.17 -16.96
CA PRO A 533 15.70 -17.31 -16.58
C PRO A 533 16.31 -17.16 -15.18
N GLU A 534 16.39 -18.27 -14.47
CA GLU A 534 16.89 -18.32 -13.09
C GLU A 534 18.36 -17.87 -12.95
N PRO A 535 18.77 -17.34 -11.78
CA PRO A 535 17.98 -17.15 -10.57
C PRO A 535 17.16 -15.85 -10.58
N VAL A 536 15.84 -15.97 -10.45
CA VAL A 536 14.92 -14.83 -10.31
C VAL A 536 14.93 -14.36 -8.87
N LEU A 537 15.36 -13.11 -8.68
CA LEU A 537 15.40 -12.44 -7.38
C LEU A 537 14.71 -11.08 -7.48
N MET A 538 14.20 -10.59 -6.35
CA MET A 538 13.82 -9.19 -6.24
C MET A 538 15.12 -8.37 -6.31
N ARG A 539 15.21 -7.39 -7.22
CA ARG A 539 16.43 -6.59 -7.46
C ARG A 539 16.12 -5.09 -7.57
N PRO A 540 17.07 -4.20 -7.18
CA PRO A 540 16.94 -2.77 -7.42
C PRO A 540 17.01 -2.45 -8.92
N MET A 541 16.08 -1.62 -9.38
CA MET A 541 15.95 -1.18 -10.78
C MET A 541 16.43 0.27 -10.94
N PHE A 542 16.34 0.83 -12.15
CA PHE A 542 16.82 2.17 -12.45
C PHE A 542 16.24 3.27 -11.53
N GLY A 543 14.99 3.12 -11.07
CA GLY A 543 14.36 4.03 -10.10
C GLY A 543 15.02 4.02 -8.71
N ALA A 544 15.87 3.04 -8.40
CA ALA A 544 16.56 2.93 -7.11
C ALA A 544 17.94 3.61 -7.06
N PHE A 545 18.45 4.15 -8.16
CA PHE A 545 19.82 4.65 -8.22
C PHE A 545 19.90 6.18 -8.19
N SER A 546 20.78 6.70 -7.33
CA SER A 546 21.17 8.11 -7.22
C SER A 546 19.96 9.06 -7.26
N LYS A 547 19.98 10.07 -8.13
CA LYS A 547 18.96 11.12 -8.18
C LYS A 547 17.60 10.63 -8.65
N ALA A 548 17.50 9.51 -9.35
CA ALA A 548 16.20 8.94 -9.75
C ALA A 548 15.38 8.59 -8.51
N ALA A 549 16.01 7.93 -7.53
CA ALA A 549 15.39 7.58 -6.26
C ALA A 549 14.89 8.82 -5.49
N SER A 550 15.71 9.86 -5.41
CA SER A 550 15.37 11.11 -4.73
C SER A 550 14.22 11.87 -5.43
N THR A 551 14.22 11.93 -6.77
CA THR A 551 13.24 12.70 -7.56
C THR A 551 11.82 12.14 -7.44
N ASN A 552 11.74 10.82 -7.27
CA ASN A 552 10.50 10.07 -7.22
C ASN A 552 9.97 9.81 -5.80
N SER A 553 10.60 10.42 -4.79
CA SER A 553 10.29 10.18 -3.37
C SER A 553 10.11 11.48 -2.59
N ILE A 554 9.57 11.36 -1.38
CA ILE A 554 9.31 12.48 -0.48
C ILE A 554 9.92 12.21 0.91
N ALA A 555 10.61 13.20 1.48
CA ALA A 555 10.92 13.26 2.90
C ALA A 555 9.85 14.11 3.60
N PHE A 556 9.06 13.47 4.44
CA PHE A 556 8.00 14.10 5.22
C PHE A 556 8.59 14.69 6.50
N VAL A 557 8.30 15.97 6.74
CA VAL A 557 8.85 16.75 7.87
C VAL A 557 7.72 17.58 8.51
N SER A 558 7.95 18.19 9.66
CA SER A 558 6.99 19.17 10.19
C SER A 558 6.91 20.42 9.31
N LYS A 559 5.78 21.12 9.38
CA LYS A 559 5.65 22.44 8.76
C LYS A 559 6.76 23.41 9.19
N ALA A 560 7.13 23.39 10.46
CA ALA A 560 8.19 24.27 10.97
C ALA A 560 9.57 23.99 10.35
N ALA A 561 9.89 22.72 10.07
CA ALA A 561 11.13 22.37 9.38
C ALA A 561 11.10 22.77 7.90
N LEU A 562 9.96 22.55 7.21
CA LEU A 562 9.78 23.00 5.83
C LEU A 562 9.97 24.52 5.73
N ASP A 563 9.31 25.28 6.60
CA ASP A 563 9.39 26.75 6.65
C ASP A 563 10.81 27.23 7.02
N ALA A 564 11.58 26.45 7.79
CA ALA A 564 12.98 26.71 8.08
C ALA A 564 13.93 26.44 6.91
N GLY A 565 13.42 25.92 5.77
CA GLY A 565 14.20 25.70 4.56
C GLY A 565 15.17 24.52 4.66
N ILE A 566 14.85 23.49 5.47
CA ILE A 566 15.80 22.40 5.76
C ILE A 566 16.28 21.65 4.52
N LYS A 567 15.46 21.60 3.46
CA LYS A 567 15.84 21.01 2.17
C LYS A 567 17.13 21.64 1.64
N HIS A 568 17.20 22.97 1.63
CA HIS A 568 18.36 23.70 1.14
C HIS A 568 19.52 23.62 2.14
N SER A 569 19.27 23.82 3.45
CA SER A 569 20.34 23.81 4.45
C SER A 569 21.01 22.45 4.60
N TYR A 570 20.28 21.36 4.39
CA TYR A 570 20.80 20.00 4.49
C TYR A 570 21.27 19.43 3.14
N GLY A 571 21.00 20.15 2.03
CA GLY A 571 21.41 19.72 0.68
C GLY A 571 20.66 18.50 0.17
N LEU A 572 19.36 18.38 0.47
CA LEU A 572 18.53 17.24 0.07
C LEU A 572 18.03 17.38 -1.38
N ASN A 573 18.16 16.31 -2.16
CA ASN A 573 17.62 16.23 -3.51
C ASN A 573 16.13 15.82 -3.49
N LYS A 574 15.73 15.00 -2.52
CA LYS A 574 14.36 14.52 -2.37
C LYS A 574 13.37 15.68 -2.23
N LYS A 575 12.13 15.48 -2.67
CA LYS A 575 11.05 16.43 -2.36
C LYS A 575 10.86 16.44 -0.83
N VAL A 576 10.65 17.62 -0.25
CA VAL A 576 10.42 17.76 1.19
C VAL A 576 9.04 18.36 1.35
N GLU A 577 8.15 17.65 2.01
CA GLU A 577 6.75 18.06 2.20
C GLU A 577 6.40 18.06 3.68
N ALA A 578 5.56 19.01 4.08
CA ALA A 578 5.07 19.10 5.45
C ALA A 578 3.92 18.11 5.68
N VAL A 579 3.95 17.43 6.83
CA VAL A 579 2.77 16.75 7.37
C VAL A 579 1.74 17.78 7.87
N SER A 580 0.47 17.39 7.89
CA SER A 580 -0.62 18.25 8.36
C SER A 580 -1.89 17.47 8.70
N ASN A 581 -2.84 18.14 9.36
CA ASN A 581 -4.18 17.67 9.69
C ASN A 581 -4.23 16.43 10.58
N VAL A 582 -3.36 16.36 11.59
CA VAL A 582 -3.27 15.20 12.50
C VAL A 582 -3.78 15.48 13.91
N ARG A 583 -4.08 16.73 14.25
CA ARG A 583 -4.60 17.09 15.59
C ARG A 583 -6.13 17.06 15.69
N ASN A 584 -6.81 16.99 14.55
CA ASN A 584 -8.28 16.99 14.45
C ASN A 584 -8.87 15.65 14.01
N ILE A 585 -8.04 14.60 13.91
CA ILE A 585 -8.47 13.25 13.56
C ILE A 585 -8.70 12.41 14.81
N CYS A 586 -9.53 11.40 14.71
CA CYS A 586 -9.87 10.46 15.75
C CYS A 586 -10.07 9.07 15.13
N LYS A 587 -10.48 8.08 15.94
CA LYS A 587 -10.78 6.73 15.46
C LYS A 587 -11.75 6.70 14.28
N LEU A 588 -12.73 7.61 14.26
CA LEU A 588 -13.76 7.67 13.21
C LEU A 588 -13.21 8.05 11.83
N ASP A 589 -12.01 8.63 11.78
CA ASP A 589 -11.36 9.00 10.51
C ASP A 589 -10.60 7.83 9.88
N MET A 590 -10.43 6.73 10.62
CA MET A 590 -9.74 5.52 10.17
C MET A 590 -10.64 4.72 9.24
N LYS A 591 -10.27 4.66 7.97
CA LYS A 591 -11.08 4.08 6.90
C LYS A 591 -11.35 2.61 7.19
N LEU A 592 -12.64 2.27 7.25
CA LEU A 592 -13.18 0.93 7.47
C LEU A 592 -12.75 0.28 8.81
N ASN A 593 -12.11 1.06 9.69
CA ASN A 593 -11.54 0.61 10.96
C ASN A 593 -11.81 1.65 12.06
N ASP A 594 -13.08 2.02 12.21
CA ASP A 594 -13.61 3.09 13.03
C ASP A 594 -14.38 2.61 14.28
N ALA A 595 -14.36 1.29 14.56
CA ALA A 595 -15.13 0.72 15.66
C ALA A 595 -14.62 1.18 17.04
N LEU A 596 -15.52 1.51 17.95
CA LEU A 596 -15.22 1.96 19.32
C LEU A 596 -15.94 1.12 20.38
N PRO A 597 -15.58 -0.17 20.54
CA PRO A 597 -16.20 -1.03 21.55
C PRO A 597 -15.81 -0.62 22.98
N ASP A 598 -16.67 -0.86 23.96
CA ASP A 598 -16.33 -0.78 25.38
C ASP A 598 -15.46 -1.98 25.76
N ILE A 599 -14.14 -1.76 25.86
CA ILE A 599 -13.16 -2.82 26.15
C ILE A 599 -12.91 -2.91 27.64
N LYS A 600 -13.01 -4.11 28.19
CA LYS A 600 -12.60 -4.44 29.56
C LYS A 600 -11.63 -5.61 29.54
N VAL A 601 -10.68 -5.57 30.47
CA VAL A 601 -9.71 -6.63 30.71
C VAL A 601 -9.79 -6.98 32.18
N ASP A 602 -9.97 -8.25 32.47
CA ASP A 602 -9.91 -8.76 33.83
C ASP A 602 -8.45 -8.75 34.33
N PRO A 603 -8.14 -8.15 35.49
CA PRO A 603 -6.76 -7.95 35.94
C PRO A 603 -6.07 -9.24 36.41
N GLU A 604 -6.82 -10.32 36.66
CA GLU A 604 -6.26 -11.59 37.15
C GLU A 604 -6.22 -12.66 36.04
N THR A 605 -7.27 -12.73 35.24
CA THR A 605 -7.42 -13.75 34.18
C THR A 605 -7.05 -13.25 32.79
N TYR A 606 -6.84 -11.94 32.63
CA TYR A 606 -6.57 -11.25 31.35
C TYR A 606 -7.67 -11.40 30.30
N THR A 607 -8.84 -11.93 30.70
CA THR A 607 -10.01 -12.08 29.83
C THR A 607 -10.40 -10.72 29.26
N VAL A 608 -10.36 -10.61 27.94
CA VAL A 608 -10.76 -9.39 27.23
C VAL A 608 -12.23 -9.50 26.82
N THR A 609 -12.99 -8.43 27.05
CA THR A 609 -14.36 -8.29 26.54
C THR A 609 -14.50 -7.02 25.72
N ALA A 610 -15.34 -7.07 24.69
CA ALA A 610 -15.83 -5.90 23.96
C ALA A 610 -17.37 -5.89 24.04
N ASP A 611 -17.94 -4.79 24.54
CA ASP A 611 -19.38 -4.62 24.71
C ASP A 611 -20.02 -5.77 25.51
N GLY A 612 -19.29 -6.27 26.53
CA GLY A 612 -19.70 -7.40 27.37
C GLY A 612 -19.50 -8.79 26.76
N THR A 613 -19.01 -8.90 25.53
CA THR A 613 -18.72 -10.18 24.86
C THR A 613 -17.25 -10.55 24.98
N VAL A 614 -16.95 -11.79 25.41
CA VAL A 614 -15.57 -12.28 25.51
C VAL A 614 -14.94 -12.39 24.12
N LEU A 615 -13.75 -11.82 23.95
CA LEU A 615 -12.95 -11.89 22.73
C LEU A 615 -11.90 -12.98 22.87
N THR A 616 -12.19 -14.16 22.34
CA THR A 616 -11.26 -15.29 22.35
C THR A 616 -11.30 -16.05 21.03
N CYS A 617 -10.14 -16.52 20.59
CA CYS A 617 -10.00 -17.41 19.44
C CYS A 617 -8.89 -18.43 19.70
N THR A 618 -8.98 -19.58 19.05
CA THR A 618 -7.93 -20.59 19.14
C THR A 618 -6.68 -20.17 18.35
N PRO A 619 -5.47 -20.57 18.79
CA PRO A 619 -4.27 -20.35 17.99
C PRO A 619 -4.35 -21.15 16.68
N ALA A 620 -3.98 -20.52 15.57
CA ALA A 620 -3.86 -21.22 14.30
C ALA A 620 -2.63 -22.14 14.30
N THR A 621 -2.77 -23.34 13.74
CA THR A 621 -1.67 -24.31 13.61
C THR A 621 -0.80 -24.06 12.38
N THR A 622 -1.38 -23.41 11.35
CA THR A 622 -0.71 -23.01 10.12
C THR A 622 -1.23 -21.64 9.69
N VAL A 623 -0.47 -20.97 8.81
CA VAL A 623 -0.90 -19.75 8.13
C VAL A 623 -0.55 -19.86 6.64
N PRO A 624 -1.37 -19.28 5.73
CA PRO A 624 -1.00 -19.14 4.33
C PRO A 624 0.17 -18.16 4.18
N LEU A 625 0.59 -17.89 2.94
CA LEU A 625 1.61 -16.88 2.65
C LEU A 625 2.94 -17.18 3.38
N SER A 626 3.25 -18.47 3.55
CA SER A 626 4.41 -18.95 4.32
C SER A 626 5.11 -20.11 3.59
N ARG A 627 4.83 -21.36 3.99
CA ARG A 627 5.50 -22.60 3.56
C ARG A 627 5.62 -22.79 2.06
N ASN A 628 4.65 -22.28 1.29
CA ASN A 628 4.63 -22.40 -0.17
C ASN A 628 5.62 -21.46 -0.88
N TYR A 629 6.10 -20.40 -0.21
CA TYR A 629 6.77 -19.29 -0.88
C TYR A 629 8.22 -19.07 -0.42
N PHE A 630 8.51 -19.30 0.86
CA PHE A 630 9.82 -18.97 1.42
C PHE A 630 10.72 -20.21 1.47
N LEU A 631 11.98 -20.00 1.07
CA LEU A 631 13.00 -21.05 1.14
C LEU A 631 13.41 -21.35 2.59
N PHE A 632 13.32 -20.34 3.47
CA PHE A 632 13.64 -20.40 4.89
C PHE A 632 12.57 -19.75 5.74
#